data_AF-A0A7V8F351-F1
#
_entry.id   AF-A0A7V8F351-F1
#
_cell.length_a   1.000
_cell.length_b   1.000
_cell.length_c   1.000
_cell.angle_alpha   90.00
_cell.angle_beta   90.00
_cell.angle_gamma   90.00
#
_symmetry.space_group_name_H-M   'P 1'
#
loop_
_entity.id
_entity.type
_entity.pdbx_description
1 polymer ?
#
loop_
_entity_poly.entity_id
_entity_poly.type
_entity_poly.pdbx_seq_one_letter_code
_entity_poly.pdbx_strand_id
1 'polypeptide(L)'
;MAKLPATLDISENLSVTPVKVPLFISNPLGFKAVYLLTNYDELARRILLAQHVGLVGRRDMEVWLDEGASVLRSLFGLAQSYQFTGATRDDFAANNARAEAARKMYEKFGEIPQDILEGTRRSNFAPPITRGRSDGDADDDADRVELED
;
A
#
# COMPACT_ATOMS: atom_id res chain seq x y z
N MET A 1 22.60 10.97 19.69
CA MET A 1 23.20 10.55 18.40
C MET A 1 24.61 11.09 18.32
N ALA A 2 25.59 10.22 18.09
CA ALA A 2 26.98 10.63 17.88
C ALA A 2 27.06 11.54 16.64
N LYS A 3 27.80 12.65 16.73
CA LYS A 3 28.05 13.52 15.58
C LYS A 3 29.30 13.06 14.85
N LEU A 4 29.19 12.94 13.53
CA LEU A 4 30.35 12.73 12.67
C LEU A 4 31.31 13.92 12.78
N PRO A 5 32.64 13.69 12.84
CA PRO A 5 33.59 14.77 12.73
C PRO A 5 33.45 15.44 11.36
N ALA A 6 33.52 16.78 11.32
CA ALA A 6 33.23 17.57 10.12
C ALA A 6 34.18 17.30 8.92
N THR A 7 35.30 16.62 9.16
CA THR A 7 36.27 16.22 8.14
C THR A 7 35.96 14.86 7.50
N LEU A 8 34.98 14.11 8.01
CA LEU A 8 34.64 12.79 7.53
C LEU A 8 33.43 12.85 6.60
N ASP A 9 33.61 12.41 5.36
CA ASP A 9 32.53 12.22 4.39
C ASP A 9 32.23 10.72 4.24
N ILE A 10 30.96 10.35 4.24
CA ILE A 10 30.50 8.96 4.16
C ILE A 10 29.55 8.83 2.97
N SER A 11 29.94 8.02 2.00
CA SER A 11 29.10 7.72 0.84
C SER A 11 27.93 6.80 1.18
N GLU A 12 26.97 6.71 0.26
CA GLU A 12 25.83 5.81 0.40
C GLU A 12 26.26 4.34 0.49
N ASN A 13 25.54 3.57 1.30
CA ASN A 13 25.66 2.13 1.33
C ASN A 13 24.79 1.53 0.22
N LEU A 14 25.41 0.76 -0.68
CA LEU A 14 24.76 0.08 -1.78
C LEU A 14 25.03 -1.42 -1.69
N SER A 15 24.03 -2.23 -2.03
CA SER A 15 24.22 -3.67 -2.12
C SER A 15 25.09 -4.02 -3.33
N VAL A 16 26.10 -4.86 -3.12
CA VAL A 16 26.94 -5.42 -4.20
C VAL A 16 26.11 -6.30 -5.13
N THR A 17 25.11 -6.99 -4.58
CA THR A 17 24.24 -7.91 -5.31
C THR A 17 22.77 -7.56 -5.01
N PRO A 18 22.20 -6.54 -5.66
CA PRO A 18 20.81 -6.16 -5.43
C PRO A 18 19.86 -7.23 -5.94
N VAL A 19 18.85 -7.58 -5.12
CA VAL A 19 17.78 -8.49 -5.52
C VAL A 19 16.87 -7.78 -6.53
N LYS A 20 16.55 -8.45 -7.64
CA LYS A 20 15.62 -7.96 -8.65
C LYS A 20 14.36 -8.82 -8.63
N VAL A 21 13.22 -8.21 -8.31
CA VAL A 21 11.92 -8.88 -8.27
C VAL A 21 10.99 -8.20 -9.29
N PRO A 22 10.48 -8.92 -10.31
CA PRO A 22 9.47 -8.36 -11.19
C PRO A 22 8.15 -8.18 -10.43
N LEU A 23 7.51 -7.02 -10.59
CA LEU A 23 6.25 -6.68 -9.93
C LEU A 23 5.19 -6.33 -10.97
N PHE A 24 3.98 -6.88 -10.78
CA PHE A 24 2.80 -6.58 -11.59
C PHE A 24 1.76 -5.89 -10.70
N ILE A 25 1.57 -4.59 -10.91
CA ILE A 25 0.70 -3.76 -10.08
C ILE A 25 -0.28 -3.03 -10.98
N SER A 26 -1.56 -3.16 -10.69
CA SER A 26 -2.66 -2.61 -11.48
C SER A 26 -3.37 -1.42 -10.82
N ASN A 27 -2.97 -1.00 -9.63
CA ASN A 27 -3.65 0.05 -8.89
C ASN A 27 -2.69 1.02 -8.19
N PRO A 28 -3.08 2.31 -8.02
CA PRO A 28 -2.22 3.33 -7.40
C PRO A 28 -1.79 3.02 -5.95
N LEU A 29 -2.62 2.32 -5.17
CA LEU A 29 -2.30 1.98 -3.79
C LEU A 29 -1.16 0.93 -3.71
N GLY A 30 -1.13 -0.01 -4.64
CA GLY A 30 -0.03 -0.97 -4.79
C GLY A 30 1.30 -0.27 -5.08
N PHE A 31 1.29 0.75 -5.96
CA PHE A 31 2.49 1.55 -6.21
C PHE A 31 2.96 2.30 -4.96
N LYS A 32 2.03 2.87 -4.17
CA LYS A 32 2.37 3.49 -2.89
C LYS A 32 2.99 2.51 -1.91
N ALA A 33 2.51 1.28 -1.85
CA ALA A 33 3.08 0.23 -1.00
C ALA A 33 4.51 -0.12 -1.43
N VAL A 34 4.80 -0.17 -2.74
CA VAL A 34 6.16 -0.35 -3.26
C VAL A 34 7.07 0.83 -2.91
N TYR A 35 6.60 2.07 -3.08
CA TYR A 35 7.40 3.24 -2.71
C TYR A 35 7.76 3.23 -1.22
N LEU A 36 6.83 2.83 -0.36
CA LEU A 36 7.10 2.69 1.07
C LEU A 36 8.13 1.59 1.34
N LEU A 37 8.06 0.46 0.63
CA LEU A 37 9.05 -0.61 0.72
C LEU A 37 10.44 -0.13 0.27
N THR A 38 10.53 0.63 -0.82
CA THR A 38 11.80 1.22 -1.30
C THR A 38 12.38 2.21 -0.30
N ASN A 39 11.54 3.07 0.29
CA ASN A 39 11.98 4.01 1.32
C ASN A 39 12.49 3.27 2.58
N TYR A 40 11.86 2.16 2.95
CA TYR A 40 12.32 1.34 4.05
C TYR A 40 13.65 0.63 3.74
N ASP A 41 13.81 0.10 2.52
CA ASP A 41 15.08 -0.50 2.07
C ASP A 41 16.22 0.53 2.14
N GLU A 42 15.97 1.77 1.73
CA GLU A 42 16.93 2.87 1.89
C GLU A 42 17.23 3.17 3.37
N LEU A 43 16.20 3.25 4.22
CA LEU A 43 16.37 3.43 5.66
C LEU A 43 17.21 2.32 6.28
N ALA A 44 16.94 1.06 5.91
CA ALA A 44 17.68 -0.10 6.38
C ALA A 44 19.16 0.00 6.02
N ARG A 45 19.50 0.37 4.77
CA ARG A 45 20.89 0.61 4.36
C ARG A 45 21.57 1.72 5.17
N ARG A 46 20.86 2.82 5.45
CA ARG A 46 21.40 3.93 6.26
C ARG A 46 21.63 3.50 7.71
N ILE A 47 20.75 2.70 8.30
CA ILE A 47 20.93 2.15 9.66
C ILE A 47 22.13 1.21 9.69
N LEU A 48 22.26 0.29 8.72
CA LEU A 48 23.38 -0.63 8.61
C LEU A 48 24.72 0.11 8.47
N LEU A 49 24.75 1.16 7.66
CA LEU A 49 25.90 2.04 7.52
C LEU A 49 26.25 2.75 8.83
N ALA A 50 25.24 3.33 9.49
CA ALA A 50 25.42 4.04 10.75
C ALA A 50 26.01 3.13 11.84
N GLN A 51 25.58 1.87 11.90
CA GLN A 51 26.22 0.89 12.77
C GLN A 51 27.63 0.53 12.29
N HIS A 52 27.84 0.26 11.00
CA HIS A 52 29.17 -0.09 10.50
C HIS A 52 30.25 0.96 10.87
N VAL A 53 29.89 2.25 10.86
CA VAL A 53 30.79 3.36 11.21
C VAL A 53 30.71 3.80 12.69
N GLY A 54 29.98 3.08 13.53
CA GLY A 54 29.95 3.28 14.98
C GLY A 54 29.10 4.46 15.48
N LEU A 55 28.14 4.96 14.69
CA LEU A 55 27.21 6.02 15.10
C LEU A 55 26.03 5.52 15.94
N VAL A 56 25.71 4.23 15.82
CA VAL A 56 24.54 3.57 16.43
C VAL A 56 25.02 2.25 17.03
N GLY A 57 24.46 1.84 18.17
CA GLY A 57 24.79 0.52 18.75
C GLY A 57 24.08 -0.62 18.01
N ARG A 58 24.65 -1.83 18.07
CA ARG A 58 24.04 -3.03 17.48
C ARG A 58 22.59 -3.25 17.92
N ARG A 59 22.32 -3.09 19.21
CA ARG A 59 20.97 -3.27 19.78
C ARG A 59 19.97 -2.28 19.20
N ASP A 60 20.36 -1.01 19.08
CA ASP A 60 19.48 0.04 18.55
C ASP A 60 19.19 -0.20 17.06
N MET A 61 20.21 -0.59 16.29
CA MET A 61 20.04 -1.01 14.89
C MET A 61 19.02 -2.14 14.75
N GLU A 62 19.17 -3.22 15.53
CA GLU A 62 18.27 -4.38 15.47
C GLU A 62 16.82 -3.97 15.77
N VAL A 63 16.61 -3.17 16.82
CA VAL A 63 15.28 -2.66 17.20
C VAL A 63 14.67 -1.82 16.07
N TRP A 64 15.42 -0.87 15.49
CA TRP A 64 14.88 0.01 14.45
C TRP A 64 14.52 -0.74 13.16
N LEU A 65 15.34 -1.73 12.78
CA LEU A 65 15.04 -2.59 11.64
C LEU A 65 13.78 -3.43 11.90
N ASP A 66 13.66 -4.04 13.08
CA ASP A 66 12.51 -4.88 13.40
C ASP A 66 11.21 -4.08 13.51
N GLU A 67 11.24 -2.88 14.11
CA GLU A 67 10.10 -1.98 14.21
C GLU A 67 9.62 -1.53 12.83
N GLY A 68 10.53 -1.07 11.97
CA GLY A 68 10.19 -0.64 10.61
C GLY A 68 9.63 -1.79 9.76
N ALA A 69 10.27 -2.96 9.82
CA ALA A 69 9.77 -4.15 9.13
C ALA A 69 8.42 -4.62 9.67
N SER A 70 8.15 -4.45 10.97
CA SER A 70 6.86 -4.80 11.59
C SER A 70 5.71 -3.98 11.01
N VAL A 71 5.91 -2.67 10.86
CA VAL A 71 4.89 -1.77 10.27
C VAL A 71 4.61 -2.16 8.82
N LEU A 72 5.65 -2.45 8.02
CA LEU A 72 5.47 -2.92 6.65
C LEU A 72 4.72 -4.25 6.59
N ARG A 73 5.11 -5.23 7.39
CA ARG A 73 4.44 -6.54 7.45
C ARG A 73 2.97 -6.40 7.83
N SER A 74 2.65 -5.51 8.77
CA SER A 74 1.27 -5.19 9.14
C SER A 74 0.47 -4.59 7.98
N LEU A 75 1.04 -3.60 7.26
CA LEU A 75 0.41 -2.98 6.09
C LEU A 75 0.10 -4.01 4.99
N PHE A 76 1.10 -4.81 4.62
CA PHE A 76 0.91 -5.85 3.59
C PHE A 76 -0.02 -6.97 4.06
N GLY A 77 -0.05 -7.26 5.36
CA GLY A 77 -1.01 -8.18 5.96
C GLY A 77 -2.46 -7.68 5.85
N LEU A 78 -2.69 -6.37 5.99
CA LEU A 78 -4.02 -5.79 5.82
C LEU A 78 -4.55 -6.01 4.39
N ALA A 79 -3.71 -5.83 3.38
CA ALA A 79 -4.09 -6.08 1.99
C ALA A 79 -4.47 -7.56 1.74
N GLN A 80 -3.76 -8.50 2.37
CA GLN A 80 -4.04 -9.94 2.27
C GLN A 80 -5.35 -10.34 2.98
N SER A 81 -5.85 -9.51 3.89
CA SER A 81 -7.10 -9.79 4.61
C SER A 81 -8.36 -9.45 3.82
N TYR A 82 -8.23 -8.76 2.68
CA TYR A 82 -9.33 -8.41 1.80
C TYR A 82 -9.93 -9.65 1.13
N GLN A 83 -11.26 -9.72 1.11
CA GLN A 83 -12.02 -10.78 0.46
C GLN A 83 -13.17 -10.18 -0.34
N PHE A 84 -13.24 -10.50 -1.64
CA PHE A 84 -14.30 -9.98 -2.49
C PHE A 84 -15.65 -10.63 -2.13
N THR A 85 -16.64 -9.82 -1.76
CA THR A 85 -17.99 -10.28 -1.40
C THR A 85 -19.01 -10.12 -2.51
N GLY A 86 -18.72 -9.28 -3.52
CA GLY A 86 -19.69 -8.89 -4.54
C GLY A 86 -20.86 -8.04 -4.04
N ALA A 87 -20.87 -7.61 -2.78
CA ALA A 87 -21.94 -6.77 -2.23
C ALA A 87 -21.77 -5.31 -2.68
N THR A 88 -22.85 -4.72 -3.15
CA THR A 88 -22.95 -3.33 -3.61
C THR A 88 -23.61 -2.45 -2.55
N ARG A 89 -23.50 -1.13 -2.69
CA ARG A 89 -24.16 -0.16 -1.78
C ARG A 89 -25.68 -0.34 -1.76
N ASP A 90 -26.26 -0.69 -2.91
CA ASP A 90 -27.70 -0.95 -3.04
C ASP A 90 -28.11 -2.22 -2.28
N ASP A 91 -27.25 -3.25 -2.25
CA ASP A 91 -27.48 -4.45 -1.44
C ASP A 91 -27.54 -4.12 0.06
N PHE A 92 -26.66 -3.22 0.53
CA PHE A 92 -26.65 -2.74 1.92
C PHE A 92 -27.87 -1.88 2.25
N ALA A 93 -28.32 -1.04 1.31
CA ALA A 93 -29.54 -0.24 1.47
C ALA A 93 -30.81 -1.11 1.48
N ALA A 94 -30.85 -2.16 0.65
CA ALA A 94 -31.95 -3.13 0.58
C ALA A 94 -31.91 -4.19 1.70
N ASN A 95 -30.84 -4.21 2.51
CA ASN A 95 -30.60 -5.15 3.59
C ASN A 95 -30.78 -6.63 3.18
N ASN A 96 -30.20 -7.01 2.04
CA ASN A 96 -30.38 -8.34 1.47
C ASN A 96 -29.37 -9.38 1.97
N ALA A 97 -29.52 -10.62 1.50
CA ALA A 97 -28.64 -11.74 1.89
C ALA A 97 -27.15 -11.51 1.53
N ARG A 98 -26.84 -10.76 0.47
CA ARG A 98 -25.44 -10.44 0.09
C ARG A 98 -24.82 -9.45 1.07
N ALA A 99 -25.58 -8.43 1.49
CA ALA A 99 -25.12 -7.49 2.51
C ALA A 99 -24.87 -8.20 3.85
N GLU A 100 -25.77 -9.10 4.25
CA GLU A 100 -25.60 -9.88 5.49
C GLU A 100 -24.37 -10.79 5.44
N ALA A 101 -24.14 -11.47 4.31
CA ALA A 101 -22.94 -12.29 4.10
C ALA A 101 -21.66 -11.44 4.17
N ALA A 102 -21.68 -10.23 3.60
CA ALA A 102 -20.54 -9.31 3.67
C ALA A 102 -20.29 -8.82 5.10
N ARG A 103 -21.34 -8.46 5.87
CA ARG A 103 -21.19 -8.09 7.30
C ARG A 103 -20.55 -9.22 8.09
N LYS A 104 -21.04 -10.45 7.92
CA LYS A 104 -20.51 -11.62 8.61
C LYS A 104 -19.04 -11.89 8.27
N MET A 105 -18.66 -11.75 7.00
CA MET A 105 -17.27 -11.94 6.57
C MET A 105 -16.33 -10.91 7.21
N TYR A 106 -16.78 -9.66 7.33
CA TYR A 106 -15.97 -8.55 7.83
C TYR A 106 -16.18 -8.22 9.31
N GLU A 107 -16.96 -9.02 10.04
CA GLU A 107 -17.32 -8.80 11.45
C GLU A 107 -16.10 -8.54 12.35
N LYS A 108 -14.98 -9.21 12.09
CA LYS A 108 -13.72 -9.04 12.85
C LYS A 108 -13.10 -7.63 12.77
N PHE A 109 -13.51 -6.82 11.79
CA PHE A 109 -13.05 -5.44 11.60
C PHE A 109 -14.06 -4.40 12.13
N GLY A 110 -15.16 -4.84 12.72
CA GLY A 110 -16.25 -4.00 13.18
C GLY A 110 -17.25 -3.64 12.09
N GLU A 111 -18.14 -2.71 12.41
CA GLU A 111 -19.21 -2.27 11.52
C GLU A 111 -18.67 -1.40 10.38
N ILE A 112 -19.25 -1.57 9.19
CA ILE A 112 -18.88 -0.78 8.01
C ILE A 112 -19.42 0.65 8.23
N PRO A 113 -18.56 1.69 8.21
CA PRO A 113 -18.99 3.06 8.43
C PRO A 113 -20.05 3.53 7.43
N GLN A 114 -21.06 4.22 7.94
CA GLN A 114 -22.19 4.69 7.15
C GLN A 114 -21.78 5.65 6.02
N ASP A 115 -20.82 6.53 6.27
CA ASP A 115 -20.32 7.48 5.27
C ASP A 115 -19.56 6.80 4.12
N ILE A 116 -18.97 5.62 4.37
CA ILE A 116 -18.45 4.75 3.33
C ILE A 116 -19.58 4.12 2.54
N LEU A 117 -20.70 3.69 3.18
CA LEU A 117 -21.87 3.12 2.50
C LEU A 117 -22.65 4.16 1.68
N GLU A 118 -22.67 5.41 2.11
CA GLU A 118 -23.26 6.56 1.40
C GLU A 118 -22.34 7.09 0.30
N GLY A 119 -21.03 6.92 0.46
CA GLY A 119 -20.04 7.26 -0.57
C GLY A 119 -19.60 8.70 -0.47
N THR A 120 -19.84 9.33 0.68
CA THR A 120 -19.30 10.64 1.04
C THR A 120 -17.83 10.50 1.43
N ARG A 121 -17.44 9.42 2.14
CA ARG A 121 -16.05 9.07 2.41
C ARG A 121 -15.51 8.14 1.33
N ARG A 122 -14.52 8.59 0.56
CA ARG A 122 -13.92 7.83 -0.54
C ARG A 122 -12.40 8.03 -0.57
N SER A 123 -11.70 7.02 -1.10
CA SER A 123 -10.27 7.17 -1.41
C SER A 123 -10.08 8.17 -2.55
N ASN A 124 -9.02 8.97 -2.48
CA ASN A 124 -8.60 9.86 -3.58
C ASN A 124 -8.23 9.09 -4.86
N PHE A 125 -7.99 7.77 -4.75
CA PHE A 125 -7.69 6.88 -5.87
C PHE A 125 -8.88 6.02 -6.29
N ALA A 126 -10.07 6.26 -5.73
CA ALA A 126 -11.27 5.53 -6.13
C ALA A 126 -11.72 5.97 -7.53
N PRO A 127 -12.14 5.05 -8.41
CA PRO A 127 -12.73 5.39 -9.71
C PRO A 127 -13.92 6.36 -9.57
N PRO A 128 -14.24 7.20 -10.55
CA PRO A 128 -15.42 8.07 -10.49
C PRO A 128 -16.71 7.25 -10.32
N ILE A 129 -17.71 7.79 -9.62
CA ILE A 129 -19.02 7.13 -9.50
C ILE A 129 -19.81 7.44 -10.78
N THR A 130 -19.92 6.46 -11.67
CA THR A 130 -20.84 6.52 -12.80
C THR A 130 -22.24 6.12 -12.31
N ARG A 131 -23.08 7.10 -11.95
CA ARG A 131 -24.50 6.82 -11.73
C ARG A 131 -25.17 6.62 -13.09
N GLY A 132 -25.35 5.36 -13.48
CA GLY A 132 -26.12 4.98 -14.67
C GLY A 132 -25.29 4.64 -15.90
N ARG A 133 -24.82 3.39 -15.98
CA ARG A 133 -24.75 2.63 -17.23
C ARG A 133 -25.04 1.18 -16.84
N SER A 134 -26.13 0.62 -17.38
CA SER A 134 -26.39 -0.81 -17.37
C SER A 134 -25.14 -1.56 -17.87
N ASP A 135 -24.80 -2.66 -17.22
CA ASP A 135 -23.66 -3.56 -17.49
C ASP A 135 -23.67 -4.15 -18.92
N GLY A 136 -23.44 -3.34 -19.95
CA GLY A 136 -23.59 -3.82 -21.34
C GLY A 136 -22.74 -3.16 -22.42
N ASP A 137 -21.85 -2.21 -22.14
CA ASP A 137 -21.08 -1.54 -23.22
C ASP A 137 -19.80 -0.87 -22.71
N ALA A 138 -18.81 -1.67 -22.33
CA ALA A 138 -17.46 -1.18 -22.06
C ALA A 138 -16.38 -2.22 -22.41
N ASP A 139 -16.44 -2.71 -23.64
CA ASP A 139 -15.32 -3.33 -24.35
C ASP A 139 -15.38 -2.78 -25.79
N ASP A 140 -14.91 -1.54 -26.05
CA ASP A 140 -14.42 -1.18 -27.42
C ASP A 140 -13.73 0.20 -27.60
N ASP A 141 -13.17 0.89 -26.59
CA ASP A 141 -12.63 2.24 -26.86
C ASP A 141 -11.30 2.57 -26.15
N ALA A 142 -10.43 1.57 -26.03
CA ALA A 142 -9.06 1.74 -25.55
C ALA A 142 -8.03 1.36 -26.62
N ASP A 143 -8.18 1.85 -27.85
CA ASP A 143 -7.09 1.88 -28.84
C ASP A 143 -7.39 2.89 -29.96
N ARG A 144 -7.34 4.19 -29.63
CA ARG A 144 -7.12 5.25 -30.62
C ARG A 144 -6.41 6.43 -29.97
N VAL A 145 -5.10 6.30 -29.83
CA VAL A 145 -4.22 7.46 -29.71
C VAL A 145 -3.85 7.83 -31.14
N GLU A 146 -4.59 8.78 -31.71
CA GLU A 146 -4.19 9.43 -32.96
C GLU A 146 -2.87 10.17 -32.71
N LEU A 147 -1.84 9.73 -33.43
CA LEU A 147 -0.60 10.47 -33.63
C LEU A 147 -0.90 11.52 -34.70
N GLU A 148 -1.05 12.78 -34.30
CA GLU A 148 -0.98 13.91 -35.24
C GLU A 148 0.38 14.63 -35.08
N ASP A 149 1.11 14.59 -36.20
CA ASP A 149 2.23 15.41 -36.74
C ASP A 149 3.34 15.96 -35.83
#